data_AF-A0A417PM02-F1
#
_entry.id   AF-A0A417PM02-F1
#
_cell.length_a   1.000
_cell.length_b   1.000
_cell.length_c   1.000
_cell.angle_alpha   90.00
_cell.angle_beta   90.00
_cell.angle_gamma   90.00
#
_symmetry.space_group_name_H-M   'P 1'
#
loop_
_entity.id
_entity.type
_entity.pdbx_description
1 polymer ?
#
loop_
_entity_poly.entity_id
_entity_poly.type
_entity_poly.pdbx_seq_one_letter_code
_entity_poly.pdbx_strand_id
1 'polypeptide(L)'
;MNREQERIRKNLEKNPVAECNKIQKKYYPMLFEKFAGVKDPRHQSYIEYTTKTMLGTLYYKCLDKIESMREMTRKFNDEQIVENLYSFLGERKKAMK
;
A
#
# COMPACT_ATOMS: atom_id res chain seq x y z
N MET A 1 -25.05 17.06 18.50
CA MET A 1 -23.63 16.75 18.24
C MET A 1 -22.78 17.73 19.04
N ASN A 2 -21.80 17.25 19.81
CA ASN A 2 -21.00 18.12 20.69
C ASN A 2 -19.94 18.90 19.88
N ARG A 3 -19.58 20.14 20.28
CA ARG A 3 -18.64 21.01 19.52
C ARG A 3 -17.29 20.34 19.27
N GLU A 4 -16.82 19.51 20.19
CA GLU A 4 -15.59 18.71 19.99
C GLU A 4 -15.73 17.70 18.85
N GLN A 5 -16.87 17.01 18.74
CA GLN A 5 -17.10 16.03 17.69
C GLN A 5 -17.15 16.68 16.30
N GLU A 6 -17.66 17.91 16.20
CA GLU A 6 -17.63 18.69 14.95
C GLU A 6 -16.19 19.10 14.57
N ARG A 7 -15.36 19.48 15.54
CA ARG A 7 -13.94 19.78 15.29
C ARG A 7 -13.17 18.53 14.84
N ILE A 8 -13.43 17.40 15.48
CA ILE A 8 -12.85 16.11 15.09
C ILE A 8 -13.30 15.73 13.66
N ARG A 9 -14.58 15.88 13.32
CA ARG A 9 -15.09 15.66 11.95
C ARG A 9 -14.48 16.60 10.91
N LYS A 10 -14.22 17.86 11.25
CA LYS A 10 -13.56 18.80 10.33
C LYS A 10 -12.08 18.46 10.08
N ASN A 11 -11.40 17.90 11.07
CA ASN A 11 -9.99 17.53 11.00
C ASN A 11 -9.74 16.09 10.53
N LEU A 12 -10.80 15.28 10.38
CA LEU A 12 -10.71 13.96 9.80
C LEU A 12 -10.27 14.07 8.34
N GLU A 13 -9.16 13.44 8.03
CA GLU A 13 -8.66 13.29 6.66
C GLU A 13 -9.71 12.63 5.78
N LYS A 14 -9.85 13.18 4.57
CA LYS A 14 -10.89 12.77 3.65
C LYS A 14 -10.48 11.57 2.82
N ASN A 15 -9.17 11.32 2.68
CA ASN A 15 -8.64 10.17 1.98
C ASN A 15 -8.48 8.97 2.94
N PRO A 16 -9.33 7.93 2.83
CA PRO A 16 -9.28 6.79 3.74
C PRO A 16 -7.95 6.05 3.71
N VAL A 17 -7.30 5.96 2.55
CA VAL A 17 -6.01 5.27 2.40
C VAL A 17 -4.89 6.07 3.07
N ALA A 18 -4.94 7.41 2.99
CA ALA A 18 -4.00 8.26 3.70
C ALA A 18 -4.11 8.09 5.22
N GLU A 19 -5.32 7.98 5.76
CA GLU A 19 -5.53 7.65 7.18
C GLU A 19 -5.03 6.25 7.53
N CYS A 20 -5.33 5.25 6.71
CA CYS A 20 -4.80 3.90 6.92
C CYS A 20 -3.27 3.91 7.00
N ASN A 21 -2.61 4.65 6.11
CA ASN A 21 -1.16 4.79 6.11
C ASN A 21 -0.65 5.54 7.35
N LYS A 22 -1.34 6.58 7.82
CA LYS A 22 -0.99 7.28 9.08
C LYS A 22 -1.13 6.36 10.29
N ILE A 23 -2.21 5.59 10.36
CA ILE A 23 -2.45 4.60 11.42
C ILE A 23 -1.36 3.52 11.38
N GLN A 24 -1.09 2.95 10.20
CA GLN A 24 -0.03 1.98 10.01
C GLN A 24 1.32 2.54 10.45
N LYS A 25 1.68 3.76 10.07
CA LYS A 25 2.94 4.41 10.50
C LYS A 25 3.00 4.65 12.01
N LYS A 26 1.88 5.00 12.64
CA LYS A 26 1.81 5.25 14.08
C LYS A 26 2.01 3.97 14.88
N TYR A 27 1.35 2.89 14.50
CA TYR A 27 1.32 1.65 15.29
C TYR A 27 2.33 0.61 14.83
N TYR A 28 2.73 0.62 13.56
CA TYR A 28 3.67 -0.35 13.02
C TYR A 28 4.58 0.24 11.93
N PRO A 29 5.44 1.23 12.26
CA PRO A 29 6.24 1.99 11.30
C PRO A 29 7.16 1.12 10.44
N MET A 30 7.69 0.02 11.00
CA MET A 30 8.64 -0.87 10.33
C MET A 30 7.98 -1.91 9.41
N LEU A 31 6.66 -1.86 9.17
CA LEU A 31 5.96 -2.88 8.38
C LEU A 31 6.61 -3.11 7.01
N PHE A 32 6.84 -2.04 6.26
CA PHE A 32 7.40 -2.16 4.91
C PHE A 32 8.90 -2.49 4.89
N GLU A 33 9.65 -2.09 5.92
CA GLU A 33 11.04 -2.54 6.09
C GLU A 33 11.11 -4.04 6.33
N LYS A 34 10.17 -4.58 7.14
CA LYS A 34 10.04 -6.02 7.35
C LYS A 34 9.68 -6.75 6.06
N PHE A 35 8.82 -6.20 5.21
CA PHE A 35 8.55 -6.77 3.89
C PHE A 35 9.80 -6.81 3.01
N ALA A 36 10.62 -5.76 3.05
CA ALA A 36 11.89 -5.73 2.32
C ALA A 36 12.91 -6.75 2.84
N GLY A 37 12.86 -7.08 4.14
CA GLY A 37 13.73 -8.08 4.78
C GLY A 37 13.31 -9.54 4.56
N VAL A 38 12.19 -9.82 3.91
CA VAL A 38 11.75 -11.20 3.63
C VAL A 38 12.66 -11.81 2.56
N LYS A 39 13.26 -12.96 2.89
CA LYS A 39 14.09 -13.72 1.93
C LYS A 39 13.21 -14.27 0.80
N ASP A 40 13.52 -13.86 -0.41
CA ASP A 40 12.87 -14.39 -1.61
C ASP A 40 13.38 -15.80 -1.93
N PRO A 41 12.52 -16.83 -1.99
CA PRO A 41 12.95 -18.18 -2.36
C PRO A 41 13.19 -18.34 -3.86
N ARG A 42 12.76 -17.38 -4.70
CA ARG A 42 12.89 -17.47 -6.15
C ARG A 42 14.33 -17.21 -6.58
N HIS A 43 14.74 -17.85 -7.67
CA HIS A 43 16.02 -17.55 -8.30
C HIS A 43 16.08 -16.09 -8.77
N GLN A 44 17.24 -15.44 -8.65
CA GLN A 44 17.43 -14.00 -8.91
C GLN A 44 16.96 -13.58 -10.32
N SER A 45 17.10 -14.46 -11.32
CA SER A 45 16.64 -14.20 -12.70
C SER A 45 15.12 -14.04 -12.84
N TYR A 46 14.34 -14.53 -11.87
CA TYR A 46 12.88 -14.41 -11.84
C TYR A 46 12.40 -13.22 -10.98
N ILE A 47 13.31 -12.46 -10.39
CA ILE A 47 12.98 -11.34 -9.52
C ILE A 47 12.89 -10.06 -10.36
N GLU A 48 11.70 -9.76 -10.85
CA GLU A 48 11.41 -8.47 -11.48
C GLU A 48 11.04 -7.39 -10.45
N TYR A 49 10.26 -7.76 -9.44
CA TYR A 49 9.79 -6.88 -8.38
C TYR A 49 10.38 -7.29 -7.03
N THR A 50 10.69 -6.31 -6.19
CA THR A 50 11.19 -6.59 -4.83
C THR A 50 10.11 -7.24 -3.98
N THR A 51 10.52 -7.97 -2.95
CA THR A 51 9.60 -8.58 -1.99
C THR A 51 8.74 -7.52 -1.29
N LYS A 52 9.29 -6.32 -1.06
CA LYS A 52 8.56 -5.15 -0.55
C LYS A 52 7.41 -4.75 -1.45
N THR A 53 7.66 -4.60 -2.76
CA THR A 53 6.61 -4.25 -3.73
C THR A 53 5.53 -5.31 -3.78
N MET A 54 5.90 -6.59 -3.84
CA MET A 54 4.92 -7.68 -3.93
C MET A 54 4.05 -7.82 -2.68
N LEU A 55 4.67 -7.82 -1.50
CA LEU A 55 3.94 -7.92 -0.23
C LEU A 55 3.16 -6.64 0.07
N GLY A 56 3.69 -5.48 -0.31
CA GLY A 56 2.99 -4.20 -0.22
C GLY A 56 1.71 -4.17 -1.05
N THR A 57 1.77 -4.63 -2.30
CA THR A 57 0.57 -4.74 -3.15
C THR A 57 -0.47 -5.69 -2.55
N LEU A 58 -0.04 -6.84 -2.02
CA LEU A 58 -0.94 -7.77 -1.32
C LEU A 58 -1.55 -7.17 -0.05
N TYR A 59 -0.77 -6.39 0.71
CA TYR A 59 -1.26 -5.67 1.88
C TYR A 59 -2.41 -4.72 1.51
N TYR A 60 -2.25 -3.91 0.46
CA TYR A 60 -3.31 -3.01 -0.01
C TYR A 60 -4.49 -3.75 -0.63
N LYS A 61 -4.26 -4.89 -1.31
CA LYS A 61 -5.33 -5.80 -1.75
C LYS A 61 -6.21 -6.22 -0.57
N CYS A 62 -5.59 -6.61 0.55
CA CYS A 62 -6.32 -6.99 1.76
C CYS A 62 -7.06 -5.82 2.40
N LEU A 63 -6.48 -4.61 2.41
CA LEU A 63 -7.15 -3.41 2.93
C LEU A 63 -8.38 -3.03 2.10
N ASP A 64 -8.31 -3.15 0.77
CA ASP A 64 -9.42 -2.89 -0.14
C ASP A 64 -10.41 -4.06 -0.27
N LYS A 65 -10.21 -5.12 0.55
CA LYS A 65 -11.04 -6.35 0.55
C LYS A 65 -11.21 -6.97 -0.85
N ILE A 66 -10.21 -6.84 -1.70
CA ILE A 66 -10.20 -7.51 -3.00
C ILE A 66 -9.91 -8.98 -2.73
N GLU A 67 -10.86 -9.85 -3.04
CA GLU A 67 -10.73 -11.27 -2.72
C GLU A 67 -9.91 -12.01 -3.77
N SER A 68 -10.15 -11.70 -5.06
CA SER A 68 -9.55 -12.42 -6.17
C SER A 68 -8.36 -11.70 -6.80
N MET A 69 -7.43 -12.48 -7.37
CA MET A 69 -6.32 -11.91 -8.15
C MET A 69 -6.81 -11.23 -9.43
N ARG A 70 -7.89 -11.75 -10.05
CA ARG A 70 -8.47 -11.17 -11.28
C ARG A 70 -9.02 -9.76 -11.03
N GLU A 71 -9.67 -9.57 -9.89
CA GLU A 71 -10.16 -8.26 -9.48
C GLU A 71 -9.00 -7.33 -9.11
N MET A 72 -7.97 -7.82 -8.44
CA MET A 72 -6.73 -7.06 -8.19
C MET A 72 -6.14 -6.57 -9.52
N THR A 73 -6.03 -7.42 -10.54
CA THR A 73 -5.55 -7.02 -11.87
C THR A 73 -6.42 -5.90 -12.47
N ARG A 74 -7.75 -6.01 -12.39
CA ARG A 74 -8.66 -5.00 -12.95
C ARG A 74 -8.59 -3.66 -12.22
N LYS A 75 -8.48 -3.68 -10.89
CA LYS A 75 -8.49 -2.47 -10.06
C LYS A 75 -7.12 -1.82 -9.98
N PHE A 76 -6.05 -2.61 -9.86
CA PHE A 76 -4.71 -2.09 -9.57
C PHE A 76 -3.87 -1.82 -10.83
N ASN A 77 -4.26 -2.32 -12.01
CA ASN A 77 -3.61 -1.95 -13.28
C ASN A 77 -4.11 -0.60 -13.82
N ASP A 78 -4.33 0.34 -12.91
CA ASP A 78 -4.57 1.74 -13.23
C ASP A 78 -3.29 2.53 -12.89
N GLU A 79 -2.86 3.41 -13.79
CA GLU A 79 -1.55 4.06 -13.67
C GLU A 79 -1.44 4.94 -12.41
N GLN A 80 -2.53 5.61 -12.03
CA GLN A 80 -2.59 6.43 -10.84
C GLN A 80 -2.55 5.56 -9.58
N ILE A 81 -3.22 4.41 -9.57
CA ILE A 81 -3.16 3.46 -8.45
C ILE A 81 -1.75 2.88 -8.30
N VAL A 82 -1.10 2.50 -9.41
CA VAL A 82 0.28 2.02 -9.39
C VAL A 82 1.22 3.08 -8.80
N GLU A 83 1.11 4.33 -9.24
CA GLU A 83 1.93 5.44 -8.72
C GLU A 83 1.71 5.68 -7.22
N ASN A 84 0.46 5.64 -6.77
CA ASN A 84 0.12 5.74 -5.35
C ASN A 84 0.74 4.61 -4.54
N LEU A 85 0.67 3.36 -5.01
CA LEU A 85 1.27 2.21 -4.33
C LEU A 85 2.80 2.37 -4.18
N TYR A 86 3.48 2.79 -5.24
CA TYR A 86 4.92 3.08 -5.18
C TYR A 86 5.22 4.19 -4.15
N SER A 87 4.47 5.29 -4.21
CA SER A 87 4.60 6.41 -3.26
C SER A 87 4.40 5.97 -1.81
N PHE A 88 3.36 5.18 -1.53
CA PHE A 88 3.07 4.71 -0.17
C PHE A 88 4.13 3.76 0.38
N LEU A 89 4.72 2.92 -0.48
CA LEU A 89 5.80 2.00 -0.11
C LEU A 89 7.18 2.70 -0.04
N GLY A 90 7.28 3.96 -0.46
CA GLY A 90 8.53 4.69 -0.56
C GLY A 90 9.47 4.12 -1.63
N GLU A 91 8.90 3.56 -2.70
CA GLU A 91 9.61 2.95 -3.82
C GLU A 91 9.49 3.85 -5.07
N ARG A 92 10.44 3.75 -5.99
CA ARG A 92 10.35 4.46 -7.28
C ARG A 92 9.69 3.56 -8.33
N LYS A 93 8.73 4.10 -9.07
CA LYS A 93 8.13 3.41 -10.22
C LYS A 93 9.24 2.98 -11.18
N LYS A 94 9.28 1.69 -11.50
CA LYS A 94 10.17 1.20 -12.56
C LYS A 94 9.68 1.74 -13.90
N ALA A 95 10.60 2.25 -14.72
CA ALA A 95 10.32 2.53 -16.11
C ALA A 95 9.92 1.23 -16.81
N MET A 96 8.83 1.25 -17.58
CA MET A 96 8.49 0.14 -18.47
C MET A 96 9.61 0.02 -19.51
N LYS A 97 10.15 -1.21 -19.66
CA LYS A 97 11.10 -1.55 -20.72
C LYS A 97 10.37 -1.76 -22.04
#